data_AF-A0A973JV72-F1
#
_entry.id   AF-A0A973JV72-F1
#
_cell.length_a   1.000
_cell.length_b   1.000
_cell.length_c   1.000
_cell.angle_alpha   90.00
_cell.angle_beta   90.00
_cell.angle_gamma   90.00
#
_symmetry.space_group_name_H-M   'P 1'
#
loop_
_entity.id
_entity.type
_entity.pdbx_description
1 polymer ?
#
loop_
_entity_poly.entity_id
_entity_poly.type
_entity_poly.pdbx_seq_one_letter_code
_entity_poly.pdbx_strand_id
1 'polypeptide(L)'
;MRRRRFISGLLGAGAAMGLAPESSGATTAAAVPRAAGPHDWQSVPTPACASAAQLLGVAAAGPDLAWAVGEEGRNGSTRGKPLALVWDGQNWTRLDLTHLGFTGGHLRSVAGSYGSAWAVGTDAAGVARLLHWDGTTWQDADFAGRSASGTALTSVALDADDRVWLSGRNSDGCVLLRGDTDGWLWLPRPPSASTATPAGLRVTRSGDVWVYDSALIARWDHEEWTELPAPAGLRPSVTGLLPVADDDIWLTGFDYGVGGPPGKPP
;
A
#
# COMPACT_ATOMS: atom_id res chain seq x y z
N MET A 1 -26.40 10.05 27.45
CA MET A 1 -26.91 9.54 26.15
C MET A 1 -26.79 10.64 25.10
N ARG A 2 -25.74 10.64 24.28
CA ARG A 2 -25.58 11.57 23.15
C ARG A 2 -25.67 10.75 21.86
N ARG A 3 -26.72 11.01 21.07
CA ARG A 3 -26.93 10.39 19.76
C ARG A 3 -25.85 10.90 18.79
N ARG A 4 -25.00 10.00 18.28
CA ARG A 4 -24.08 10.29 17.17
C ARG A 4 -24.85 10.14 15.87
N ARG A 5 -24.86 11.20 15.05
CA ARG A 5 -25.40 11.19 13.68
C ARG A 5 -24.35 10.57 12.76
N PHE A 6 -24.73 9.56 12.01
CA PHE A 6 -23.94 9.04 10.89
C PHE A 6 -24.07 10.01 9.72
N ILE A 7 -22.96 10.45 9.13
CA ILE A 7 -22.96 11.13 7.83
C ILE A 7 -22.49 10.08 6.82
N SER A 8 -23.42 9.55 6.04
CA SER A 8 -23.12 8.71 4.87
C SER A 8 -22.92 9.64 3.67
N GLY A 9 -21.69 9.75 3.18
CA GLY A 9 -21.37 10.42 1.92
C GLY A 9 -21.31 9.40 0.79
N LEU A 10 -22.34 9.34 -0.04
CA LEU A 10 -22.38 8.60 -1.30
C LEU A 10 -21.91 9.55 -2.40
N LEU A 11 -20.70 9.36 -2.94
CA LEU A 11 -20.31 9.96 -4.23
C LEU A 11 -20.36 8.85 -5.28
N GLY A 12 -21.58 8.62 -5.81
CA GLY A 12 -21.77 7.85 -7.02
C GLY A 12 -21.73 8.78 -8.23
N ALA A 13 -20.73 8.63 -9.10
CA ALA A 13 -20.75 9.23 -10.42
C ALA A 13 -21.59 8.34 -11.36
N GLY A 14 -22.90 8.63 -11.44
CA GLY A 14 -23.78 8.03 -12.44
C GLY A 14 -23.74 8.84 -13.73
N ALA A 15 -23.21 8.27 -14.81
CA ALA A 15 -23.38 8.82 -16.15
C ALA A 15 -24.80 8.50 -16.65
N ALA A 16 -25.70 9.49 -16.58
CA ALA A 16 -26.99 9.41 -17.25
C ALA A 16 -26.84 9.96 -18.68
N MET A 17 -26.97 9.10 -19.69
CA MET A 17 -27.20 9.51 -21.08
C MET A 17 -28.65 10.00 -21.20
N GLY A 18 -28.84 11.31 -21.11
CA GLY A 18 -30.08 11.99 -21.52
C GLY A 18 -29.89 12.59 -22.91
N LEU A 19 -30.63 12.08 -23.89
CA LEU A 19 -30.80 12.75 -25.18
C LEU A 19 -31.66 14.00 -24.98
N ALA A 20 -31.14 15.17 -25.34
CA ALA A 20 -31.92 16.40 -25.48
C ALA A 20 -31.53 17.14 -26.78
N PRO A 21 -32.49 17.72 -27.51
CA PRO A 21 -32.24 18.41 -28.78
C PRO A 21 -31.74 19.85 -28.59
N GLU A 22 -31.24 20.42 -29.69
CA GLU A 22 -30.40 21.63 -29.76
C GLU A 22 -31.03 22.99 -29.41
N SER A 23 -30.11 23.89 -29.08
CA SER A 23 -30.07 25.35 -29.33
C SER A 23 -30.71 26.29 -28.29
N SER A 24 -29.86 27.03 -27.59
CA SER A 24 -29.45 28.40 -27.97
C SER A 24 -28.89 29.17 -26.76
N GLY A 25 -27.76 29.86 -26.97
CA GLY A 25 -27.30 31.02 -26.21
C GLY A 25 -26.97 30.84 -24.72
N ALA A 26 -25.71 30.56 -24.39
CA ALA A 26 -25.17 30.86 -23.07
C ALA A 26 -23.72 31.37 -23.19
N THR A 27 -23.52 32.58 -22.71
CA THR A 27 -22.25 33.30 -22.56
C THR A 27 -21.17 32.38 -22.00
N THR A 28 -20.04 32.27 -22.70
CA THR A 28 -18.85 31.60 -22.17
C THR A 28 -18.35 32.39 -20.96
N ALA A 29 -18.74 31.96 -19.77
CA ALA A 29 -18.03 32.34 -18.56
C ALA A 29 -16.62 31.74 -18.67
N ALA A 30 -15.66 32.58 -19.05
CA ALA A 30 -14.26 32.22 -19.01
C ALA A 30 -13.95 31.78 -17.57
N ALA A 31 -13.64 30.49 -17.41
CA ALA A 31 -13.11 29.99 -16.15
C ALA A 31 -11.79 30.71 -15.91
N VAL A 32 -11.78 31.64 -14.95
CA VAL A 32 -10.54 32.22 -14.46
C VAL A 32 -9.71 31.07 -13.91
N PRO A 33 -8.50 30.81 -14.40
CA PRO A 33 -7.66 29.76 -13.83
C PRO A 33 -7.43 30.14 -12.37
N ARG A 34 -7.94 29.31 -11.47
CA ARG A 34 -7.71 29.48 -10.04
C ARG A 34 -6.19 29.32 -9.84
N ALA A 35 -5.53 30.38 -9.39
CA ALA A 35 -4.13 30.32 -9.04
C ALA A 35 -3.93 29.19 -8.01
N ALA A 36 -2.99 28.30 -8.31
CA ALA A 36 -2.73 27.14 -7.48
C ALA A 36 -2.36 27.59 -6.07
N GLY A 37 -3.13 27.22 -5.06
CA GLY A 37 -2.76 27.41 -3.66
C GLY A 37 -1.56 26.53 -3.29
N PRO A 38 -0.90 26.75 -2.13
CA PRO A 38 0.22 25.93 -1.65
C PRO A 38 -0.12 24.45 -1.37
N HIS A 39 -1.34 24.02 -1.70
CA HIS A 39 -1.87 22.66 -1.50
C HIS A 39 -2.60 22.12 -2.74
N ASP A 40 -2.32 22.67 -3.92
CA ASP A 40 -2.93 22.16 -5.14
C ASP A 40 -2.08 21.05 -5.75
N TRP A 41 -2.75 19.95 -6.11
CA TRP A 41 -2.14 18.82 -6.77
C TRP A 41 -1.59 19.23 -8.13
N GLN A 42 -0.33 18.91 -8.37
CA GLN A 42 0.32 19.10 -9.66
C GLN A 42 0.71 17.76 -10.24
N SER A 43 0.31 17.54 -11.50
CA SER A 43 0.78 16.38 -12.25
C SER A 43 2.24 16.59 -12.60
N VAL A 44 3.09 15.63 -12.23
CA VAL A 44 4.50 15.62 -12.59
C VAL A 44 4.76 14.50 -13.58
N PRO A 45 5.51 14.74 -14.67
CA PRO A 45 5.85 13.69 -15.63
C PRO A 45 6.63 12.55 -14.97
N THR A 46 6.30 11.32 -15.36
CA THR A 46 7.13 10.15 -15.07
C THR A 46 8.02 9.83 -16.28
N PRO A 47 9.22 9.24 -16.07
CA PRO A 47 10.04 8.72 -17.16
C PRO A 47 9.28 7.75 -18.07
N ALA A 48 9.74 7.63 -19.31
CA ALA A 48 9.24 6.61 -20.21
C ALA A 48 9.41 5.20 -19.59
N CYS A 49 8.31 4.47 -19.50
CA CYS A 49 8.26 3.10 -19.02
C CYS A 49 7.75 2.18 -20.13
N ALA A 50 7.95 0.88 -19.96
CA ALA A 50 7.35 -0.11 -20.86
C ALA A 50 5.82 -0.07 -20.74
N SER A 51 5.12 -0.67 -21.71
CA SER A 51 3.67 -0.78 -21.68
C SER A 51 3.17 -1.47 -20.41
N ALA A 52 1.96 -1.12 -19.97
CA ALA A 52 1.35 -1.64 -18.74
C ALA A 52 2.18 -1.38 -17.46
N ALA A 53 2.93 -0.27 -17.42
CA ALA A 53 3.56 0.21 -16.20
C ALA A 53 2.50 0.63 -15.16
N GLN A 54 2.71 0.21 -13.92
CA GLN A 54 1.90 0.62 -12.77
C GLN A 54 2.80 0.79 -11.55
N LEU A 55 2.53 1.83 -10.76
CA LEU A 55 3.17 2.06 -9.46
C LEU A 55 2.23 1.53 -8.37
N LEU A 56 2.77 0.70 -7.48
CA LEU A 56 2.04 -0.01 -6.44
C LEU A 56 2.32 0.56 -5.04
N GLY A 57 3.47 1.19 -4.84
CA GLY A 57 3.84 1.84 -3.59
C GLY A 57 4.65 3.11 -3.83
N VAL A 58 4.52 4.07 -2.91
CA VAL A 58 5.30 5.31 -2.89
C VAL A 58 5.65 5.68 -1.45
N ALA A 59 6.86 6.17 -1.23
CA ALA A 59 7.32 6.68 0.06
C ALA A 59 8.14 7.95 -0.17
N ALA A 60 7.86 9.00 0.60
CA ALA A 60 8.63 10.23 0.58
C ALA A 60 9.42 10.35 1.89
N ALA A 61 10.75 10.44 1.80
CA ALA A 61 11.60 10.82 2.92
C ALA A 61 11.49 12.33 3.20
N GLY A 62 11.30 13.12 2.14
CA GLY A 62 11.06 14.55 2.22
C GLY A 62 10.85 15.17 0.83
N PRO A 63 10.95 16.51 0.70
CA PRO A 63 10.62 17.21 -0.55
C PRO A 63 11.53 16.84 -1.72
N ASP A 64 12.77 16.45 -1.45
CA ASP A 64 13.85 16.17 -2.42
C ASP A 64 14.20 14.69 -2.55
N LEU A 65 13.54 13.82 -1.80
CA LEU A 65 13.78 12.38 -1.85
C LEU A 65 12.50 11.60 -1.61
N ALA A 66 12.10 10.86 -2.65
CA ALA A 66 11.01 9.90 -2.59
C ALA A 66 11.30 8.72 -3.52
N TRP A 67 10.63 7.61 -3.28
CA TRP A 67 10.70 6.40 -4.08
C TRP A 67 9.31 5.98 -4.49
N ALA A 68 9.17 5.49 -5.71
CA ALA A 68 7.98 4.79 -6.17
C ALA A 68 8.38 3.43 -6.74
N VAL A 69 7.59 2.40 -6.43
CA VAL A 69 7.89 1.03 -6.82
C VAL A 69 6.66 0.38 -7.44
N GLY A 70 6.87 -0.59 -8.31
CA GLY A 70 5.79 -1.25 -9.03
C GLY A 70 6.27 -2.30 -10.01
N GLU A 71 5.60 -2.34 -11.16
CA GLU A 71 5.95 -3.23 -12.27
C GLU A 71 5.61 -2.64 -13.63
N GLU A 72 6.18 -3.24 -14.67
CA GLU A 72 5.88 -2.92 -16.06
C GLU A 72 5.97 -4.14 -16.97
N GLY A 73 5.46 -4.03 -18.20
CA GLY A 73 5.55 -5.08 -19.20
C GLY A 73 4.70 -6.32 -18.89
N ARG A 74 3.77 -6.24 -17.93
CA ARG A 74 2.80 -7.31 -17.68
C ARG A 74 1.86 -7.41 -18.88
N ASN A 75 1.72 -8.63 -19.43
CA ASN A 75 0.82 -8.89 -20.55
C ASN A 75 0.23 -10.30 -20.45
N GLY A 76 -1.07 -10.41 -20.19
CA GLY A 76 -1.75 -11.71 -20.03
C GLY A 76 -1.08 -12.56 -18.94
N SER A 77 -0.54 -13.72 -19.33
CA SER A 77 0.18 -14.63 -18.43
C SER A 77 1.66 -14.27 -18.21
N THR A 78 2.21 -13.33 -18.98
CA THR A 78 3.59 -12.87 -18.80
C THR A 78 3.68 -12.02 -17.54
N ARG A 79 4.50 -12.47 -16.58
CA ARG A 79 4.83 -11.68 -15.39
C ARG A 79 5.58 -10.41 -15.81
N GLY A 80 5.24 -9.30 -15.16
CA GLY A 80 5.93 -8.02 -15.35
C GLY A 80 7.37 -8.06 -14.88
N LYS A 81 8.06 -6.94 -15.01
CA LYS A 81 9.37 -6.68 -14.43
C LYS A 81 9.24 -5.67 -13.30
N PRO A 82 10.05 -5.74 -12.25
CA PRO A 82 10.04 -4.73 -11.20
C PRO A 82 10.36 -3.35 -11.79
N LEU A 83 9.65 -2.34 -11.31
CA LEU A 83 9.88 -0.94 -11.63
C LEU A 83 10.22 -0.20 -10.33
N ALA A 84 11.26 0.64 -10.37
CA ALA A 84 11.59 1.55 -9.30
C ALA A 84 11.95 2.92 -9.87
N LEU A 85 11.40 3.96 -9.26
CA LEU A 85 11.66 5.37 -9.56
C LEU A 85 12.16 6.06 -8.30
N VAL A 86 13.03 7.05 -8.47
CA VAL A 86 13.50 7.96 -7.41
C VAL A 86 13.17 9.40 -7.79
N TRP A 87 12.78 10.18 -6.79
CA TRP A 87 12.49 11.61 -6.91
C TRP A 87 13.65 12.42 -6.35
N ASP A 88 14.03 13.48 -7.05
CA ASP A 88 15.14 14.38 -6.69
C ASP A 88 14.69 15.78 -6.21
N GLY A 89 13.38 15.98 -6.00
CA GLY A 89 12.80 17.30 -5.71
C GLY A 89 12.09 17.95 -6.89
N GLN A 90 12.37 17.49 -8.12
CA GLN A 90 11.81 18.08 -9.33
C GLN A 90 11.37 17.05 -10.37
N ASN A 91 12.10 15.93 -10.48
CA ASN A 91 11.88 14.92 -11.49
C ASN A 91 11.93 13.53 -10.90
N TRP A 92 11.08 12.65 -11.43
CA TRP A 92 11.23 11.23 -11.23
C TRP A 92 12.27 10.70 -12.21
N THR A 93 13.21 9.89 -11.72
CA THR A 93 14.20 9.17 -12.52
C THR A 93 14.01 7.68 -12.33
N ARG A 94 14.11 6.94 -13.42
CA ARG A 94 14.03 5.48 -13.40
C ARG A 94 15.35 4.88 -12.93
N LEU A 95 15.26 3.92 -12.02
CA LEU A 95 16.40 3.15 -11.53
C LEU A 95 16.59 1.88 -12.34
N ASP A 96 17.85 1.52 -12.60
CA ASP A 96 18.21 0.22 -13.15
C ASP A 96 18.21 -0.83 -12.02
N LEU A 97 17.53 -1.95 -12.28
CA LEU A 97 17.39 -3.08 -11.36
C LEU A 97 17.97 -4.37 -11.95
N THR A 98 18.64 -4.31 -13.11
CA THR A 98 19.15 -5.48 -13.81
C THR A 98 20.21 -6.24 -13.00
N HIS A 99 20.99 -5.53 -12.18
CA HIS A 99 21.99 -6.11 -11.28
C HIS A 99 21.39 -7.03 -10.21
N LEU A 100 20.10 -6.86 -9.88
CA LEU A 100 19.41 -7.71 -8.90
C LEU A 100 19.03 -9.08 -9.46
N GLY A 101 19.17 -9.30 -10.78
CA GLY A 101 18.86 -10.58 -11.41
C GLY A 101 17.37 -10.97 -11.38
N PHE A 102 16.46 -10.01 -11.20
CA PHE A 102 15.02 -10.28 -11.18
C PHE A 102 14.57 -10.76 -12.56
N THR A 103 14.21 -12.02 -12.68
CA THR A 103 13.70 -12.65 -13.93
C THR A 103 12.22 -12.32 -14.18
N GLY A 104 11.74 -11.21 -13.64
CA GLY A 104 10.34 -10.78 -13.60
C GLY A 104 9.83 -10.62 -12.16
N GLY A 105 8.55 -10.33 -12.02
CA GLY A 105 7.91 -10.03 -10.75
C GLY A 105 7.52 -8.56 -10.61
N HIS A 106 7.37 -8.12 -9.37
CA HIS A 106 6.95 -6.76 -9.02
C HIS A 106 7.46 -6.36 -7.64
N LEU A 107 7.60 -5.05 -7.44
CA LEU A 107 7.74 -4.44 -6.12
C LEU A 107 6.39 -3.85 -5.72
N ARG A 108 5.94 -4.12 -4.50
CA ARG A 108 4.56 -3.81 -4.08
C ARG A 108 4.45 -2.73 -3.02
N SER A 109 5.45 -2.60 -2.16
CA SER A 109 5.43 -1.65 -1.05
C SER A 109 6.84 -1.11 -0.86
N VAL A 110 6.92 0.16 -0.50
CA VAL A 110 8.16 0.87 -0.18
C VAL A 110 7.90 1.77 1.03
N ALA A 111 8.90 1.89 1.88
CA ALA A 111 8.93 2.84 2.99
C ALA A 111 10.35 3.40 3.11
N GLY A 112 10.48 4.66 3.48
CA GLY A 112 11.79 5.26 3.60
C GLY A 112 11.80 6.60 4.32
N SER A 113 12.93 6.85 4.96
CA SER A 113 13.41 8.14 5.48
C SER A 113 14.71 8.50 4.76
N TYR A 114 15.34 9.62 5.12
CA TYR A 114 16.62 10.00 4.51
C TYR A 114 17.76 9.02 4.79
N GLY A 115 17.69 8.26 5.90
CA GLY A 115 18.74 7.34 6.34
C GLY A 115 18.48 5.87 6.04
N SER A 116 17.23 5.49 5.78
CA SER A 116 16.81 4.08 5.65
C SER A 116 15.66 3.99 4.67
N ALA A 117 15.75 3.15 3.65
CA ALA A 117 14.62 2.86 2.78
C ALA A 117 14.60 1.41 2.33
N TRP A 118 13.40 0.84 2.30
CA TRP A 118 13.16 -0.57 2.09
C TRP A 118 11.98 -0.78 1.15
N ALA A 119 12.09 -1.77 0.28
CA ALA A 119 11.01 -2.18 -0.60
C ALA A 119 10.80 -3.70 -0.52
N VAL A 120 9.54 -4.13 -0.62
CA VAL A 120 9.19 -5.55 -0.70
C VAL A 120 8.49 -5.86 -2.00
N GLY A 121 8.65 -7.09 -2.45
CA GLY A 121 8.06 -7.59 -3.68
C GLY A 121 8.14 -9.09 -3.81
N THR A 122 7.83 -9.57 -5.01
CA THR A 122 7.98 -10.98 -5.37
C THR A 122 8.59 -11.09 -6.76
N ASP A 123 9.39 -12.12 -6.97
CA ASP A 123 9.95 -12.42 -8.29
C ASP A 123 8.98 -13.23 -9.18
N ALA A 124 9.47 -13.68 -10.33
CA ALA A 124 8.69 -14.48 -11.25
C ALA A 124 8.31 -15.88 -10.71
N ALA A 125 9.11 -16.44 -9.80
CA ALA A 125 8.83 -17.71 -9.13
C ALA A 125 7.87 -17.54 -7.93
N GLY A 126 7.58 -16.29 -7.53
CA GLY A 126 6.76 -15.99 -6.36
C GLY A 126 7.56 -15.97 -5.05
N VAL A 127 8.89 -15.97 -5.13
CA VAL A 127 9.76 -15.84 -3.95
C VAL A 127 9.72 -14.39 -3.47
N ALA A 128 9.56 -14.20 -2.17
CA ALA A 128 9.58 -12.89 -1.54
C ALA A 128 10.95 -12.23 -1.69
N ARG A 129 10.95 -10.93 -2.01
CA ARG A 129 12.14 -10.10 -2.17
C ARG A 129 12.05 -8.94 -1.21
N LEU A 130 13.15 -8.69 -0.50
CA LEU A 130 13.35 -7.52 0.34
C LEU A 130 14.54 -6.76 -0.22
N LEU A 131 14.35 -5.47 -0.50
CA LEU A 131 15.38 -4.60 -1.03
C LEU A 131 15.66 -3.48 -0.02
N HIS A 132 16.93 -3.12 0.10
CA HIS A 132 17.42 -1.99 0.89
C HIS A 132 18.04 -0.95 -0.03
N TRP A 133 17.81 0.33 0.25
CA TRP A 133 18.40 1.45 -0.49
C TRP A 133 19.80 1.77 0.03
N ASP A 134 20.79 1.82 -0.85
CA ASP A 134 22.18 2.13 -0.47
C ASP A 134 22.55 3.62 -0.58
N GLY A 135 21.59 4.47 -0.91
CA GLY A 135 21.81 5.89 -1.23
C GLY A 135 21.78 6.18 -2.73
N THR A 136 21.96 5.17 -3.58
CA THR A 136 22.04 5.32 -5.04
C THR A 136 21.20 4.32 -5.83
N THR A 137 21.10 3.08 -5.37
CA THR A 137 20.29 2.04 -5.98
C THR A 137 19.75 1.07 -4.91
N TRP A 138 18.89 0.17 -5.34
CA TRP A 138 18.36 -0.90 -4.50
C TRP A 138 19.32 -2.09 -4.47
N GLN A 139 19.55 -2.64 -3.29
CA GLN A 139 20.31 -3.85 -3.04
C GLN A 139 19.42 -4.94 -2.47
N ASP A 140 19.71 -6.19 -2.82
CA ASP A 140 18.99 -7.34 -2.31
C ASP A 140 19.39 -7.59 -0.84
N ALA A 141 18.40 -7.65 0.06
CA ALA A 141 18.64 -7.75 1.49
C ALA A 141 18.12 -9.07 2.06
N ASP A 142 18.85 -9.61 3.04
CA ASP A 142 18.44 -10.85 3.70
C ASP A 142 17.33 -10.60 4.73
N PHE A 143 16.56 -11.64 5.03
CA PHE A 143 15.56 -11.64 6.08
C PHE A 143 15.27 -13.07 6.56
N ALA A 144 14.79 -13.18 7.80
CA ALA A 144 14.43 -14.47 8.38
C ALA A 144 13.35 -15.16 7.53
N GLY A 145 13.69 -16.32 6.93
CA GLY A 145 12.77 -17.09 6.08
C GLY A 145 12.85 -16.78 4.58
N ARG A 146 13.84 -16.02 4.10
CA ARG A 146 14.05 -15.70 2.68
C ARG A 146 14.03 -16.91 1.74
N SER A 147 14.58 -18.04 2.18
CA SER A 147 14.64 -19.29 1.40
C SER A 147 13.56 -20.31 1.78
N ALA A 148 12.69 -19.97 2.74
CA ALA A 148 11.64 -20.88 3.20
C ALA A 148 10.44 -20.84 2.26
N SER A 149 9.98 -22.00 1.83
CA SER A 149 8.78 -22.11 1.00
C SER A 149 7.55 -21.58 1.73
N GLY A 150 6.70 -20.86 0.99
CA GLY A 150 5.49 -20.26 1.54
C GLY A 150 5.69 -18.93 2.28
N THR A 151 6.93 -18.43 2.40
CA THR A 151 7.17 -17.09 2.95
C THR A 151 6.79 -16.01 1.95
N ALA A 152 5.93 -15.08 2.37
CA ALA A 152 5.49 -13.93 1.60
C ALA A 152 5.66 -12.65 2.40
N LEU A 153 6.07 -11.56 1.73
CA LEU A 153 6.10 -10.21 2.28
C LEU A 153 5.10 -9.34 1.52
N THR A 154 4.35 -8.50 2.23
CA THR A 154 3.24 -7.73 1.66
C THR A 154 3.35 -6.23 1.84
N SER A 155 3.87 -5.77 2.97
CA SER A 155 4.03 -4.34 3.24
C SER A 155 5.27 -4.11 4.08
N VAL A 156 5.82 -2.91 3.96
CA VAL A 156 6.91 -2.41 4.78
C VAL A 156 6.54 -1.04 5.34
N ALA A 157 6.94 -0.75 6.57
CA ALA A 157 6.95 0.58 7.14
C ALA A 157 8.16 0.75 8.06
N LEU A 158 8.47 2.01 8.35
CA LEU A 158 9.47 2.40 9.33
C LEU A 158 8.79 3.00 10.55
N ASP A 159 9.34 2.76 11.73
CA ASP A 159 8.99 3.53 12.92
C ASP A 159 9.82 4.82 13.03
N ALA A 160 9.62 5.59 14.10
CA ALA A 160 10.31 6.86 14.30
C ALA A 160 11.84 6.72 14.48
N ASP A 161 12.32 5.52 14.79
CA ASP A 161 13.74 5.19 14.98
C ASP A 161 14.34 4.50 13.73
N ASP A 162 13.68 4.61 12.56
CA ASP A 162 14.04 3.91 11.32
C ASP A 162 14.05 2.38 11.42
N ARG A 163 13.43 1.81 12.46
CA ARG A 163 13.29 0.35 12.59
C ARG A 163 12.32 -0.15 11.54
N VAL A 164 12.65 -1.29 10.94
CA VAL A 164 11.89 -1.83 9.83
C VAL A 164 10.83 -2.80 10.33
N TRP A 165 9.60 -2.61 9.88
CA TRP A 165 8.47 -3.49 10.13
C TRP A 165 7.93 -4.01 8.81
N LEU A 166 7.80 -5.33 8.71
CA LEU A 166 7.32 -6.03 7.54
C LEU A 166 6.08 -6.85 7.88
N SER A 167 5.02 -6.72 7.08
CA SER A 167 3.90 -7.66 7.14
C SER A 167 4.09 -8.74 6.10
N GLY A 168 3.57 -9.91 6.40
CA GLY A 168 3.70 -11.04 5.52
C GLY A 168 3.16 -12.29 6.16
N ARG A 169 3.62 -13.43 5.69
CA ARG A 169 3.34 -14.72 6.32
C ARG A 169 4.54 -15.62 6.13
N ASN A 170 5.01 -16.26 7.18
CA ASN A 170 5.95 -17.36 7.10
C ASN A 170 5.23 -18.72 7.23
N SER A 171 5.98 -19.82 7.15
CA SER A 171 5.46 -21.19 7.31
C SER A 171 4.79 -21.46 8.65
N ASP A 172 5.17 -20.73 9.71
CA ASP A 172 4.61 -20.88 11.06
C ASP A 172 3.31 -20.06 11.26
N GLY A 173 2.96 -19.26 10.25
CA GLY A 173 1.80 -18.37 10.26
C GLY A 173 2.02 -17.05 11.01
N CYS A 174 3.26 -16.71 11.35
CA CYS A 174 3.60 -15.38 11.86
C CYS A 174 3.37 -14.34 10.79
N VAL A 175 2.83 -13.18 11.18
CA VAL A 175 2.35 -12.15 10.23
C VAL A 175 3.12 -10.84 10.26
N LEU A 176 3.98 -10.68 11.27
CA LEU A 176 4.76 -9.48 11.51
C LEU A 176 6.22 -9.85 11.73
N LEU A 177 7.09 -9.19 10.99
CA LEU A 177 8.53 -9.38 11.02
C LEU A 177 9.18 -8.03 11.34
N ARG A 178 10.00 -8.00 12.37
CA ARG A 178 10.74 -6.82 12.83
C ARG A 178 12.21 -6.95 12.43
N GLY A 179 12.77 -5.92 11.81
CA GLY A 179 14.20 -5.78 11.56
C GLY A 179 14.82 -4.84 12.58
N ASP A 180 15.92 -5.26 13.21
CA ASP A 180 16.76 -4.44 14.07
C ASP A 180 18.24 -4.55 13.65
N THR A 181 19.15 -3.95 14.42
CA THR A 181 20.60 -4.01 14.16
C THR A 181 21.18 -5.42 14.27
N ASP A 182 20.52 -6.28 15.04
CA ASP A 182 20.98 -7.64 15.37
C ASP A 182 20.37 -8.70 14.44
N GLY A 183 19.39 -8.31 13.62
CA GLY A 183 18.84 -9.11 12.53
C GLY A 183 17.33 -8.99 12.41
N TRP A 184 16.71 -10.10 11.98
CA TRP A 184 15.27 -10.16 11.68
C TRP A 184 14.57 -11.15 12.59
N LEU A 185 13.46 -10.71 13.19
CA LEU A 185 12.66 -11.53 14.11
C LEU A 185 11.19 -11.56 13.69
N TRP A 186 10.68 -12.75 13.37
CA TRP A 186 9.24 -12.98 13.27
C TRP A 186 8.62 -12.94 14.66
N LEU A 187 7.60 -12.11 14.83
CA LEU A 187 6.89 -11.97 16.09
C LEU A 187 5.78 -13.00 16.23
N PRO A 188 5.32 -13.28 17.47
CA PRO A 188 4.18 -14.14 17.71
C PRO A 188 2.98 -13.74 16.85
N ARG A 189 2.19 -14.70 16.40
CA ARG A 189 0.97 -14.42 15.62
C ARG A 189 -0.19 -14.01 16.53
N PRO A 190 -1.12 -13.16 16.06
CA PRO A 190 -2.38 -12.91 16.73
C PRO A 190 -3.17 -14.23 16.94
N PRO A 191 -3.86 -14.43 18.07
CA PRO A 191 -4.67 -15.62 18.34
C PRO A 191 -5.64 -16.03 17.21
N SER A 192 -6.33 -15.08 16.59
CA SER A 192 -7.29 -15.35 15.51
C SER A 192 -6.68 -15.22 14.12
N ALA A 193 -5.35 -15.12 14.01
CA ALA A 193 -4.68 -15.08 12.72
C ALA A 193 -5.09 -16.29 11.89
N SER A 194 -5.74 -16.04 10.75
CA SER A 194 -6.19 -17.06 9.83
C SER A 194 -4.99 -17.68 9.07
N THR A 195 -5.24 -18.40 7.97
CA THR A 195 -4.19 -18.80 7.01
C THR A 195 -3.90 -17.71 5.96
N ALA A 196 -4.65 -16.60 5.94
CA ALA A 196 -4.52 -15.55 4.93
C ALA A 196 -3.33 -14.62 5.20
N THR A 197 -2.55 -14.29 4.17
CA THR A 197 -1.45 -13.34 4.27
C THR A 197 -1.99 -11.91 4.41
N PRO A 198 -1.55 -11.13 5.41
CA PRO A 198 -2.04 -9.78 5.62
C PRO A 198 -1.84 -8.88 4.41
N ALA A 199 -2.80 -7.99 4.16
CA ALA A 199 -2.76 -7.05 3.05
C ALA A 199 -1.70 -5.97 3.26
N GLY A 200 -1.55 -5.49 4.50
CA GLY A 200 -0.49 -4.55 4.84
C GLY A 200 -0.36 -4.24 6.32
N LEU A 201 0.50 -3.25 6.62
CA LEU A 201 0.68 -2.74 7.97
C LEU A 201 0.79 -1.22 8.01
N ARG A 202 0.66 -0.66 9.21
CA ARG A 202 0.98 0.73 9.55
C ARG A 202 1.66 0.80 10.90
N VAL A 203 2.61 1.71 11.03
CA VAL A 203 3.25 2.04 12.30
C VAL A 203 2.74 3.39 12.76
N THR A 204 2.32 3.48 14.01
CA THR A 204 1.90 4.73 14.64
C THR A 204 3.10 5.55 15.10
N ARG A 205 2.87 6.80 15.52
CA ARG A 205 3.94 7.61 16.13
C ARG A 205 4.41 7.06 17.49
N SER A 206 3.58 6.32 18.21
CA SER A 206 3.96 5.70 19.48
C SER A 206 4.81 4.43 19.28
N GLY A 207 4.86 3.89 18.06
CA GLY A 207 5.57 2.66 17.73
C GLY A 207 4.63 1.46 17.51
N ASP A 208 3.37 1.54 17.97
CA ASP A 208 2.38 0.48 17.80
C ASP A 208 2.22 0.11 16.33
N VAL A 209 2.14 -1.19 16.06
CA VAL A 209 2.06 -1.72 14.70
C VAL A 209 0.70 -2.32 14.44
N TRP A 210 -0.03 -1.73 13.49
CA TRP A 210 -1.29 -2.26 13.00
C TRP A 210 -1.03 -3.16 11.80
N VAL A 211 -1.53 -4.39 11.85
CA VAL A 211 -1.55 -5.34 10.73
C VAL A 211 -3.01 -5.54 10.32
N TYR A 212 -3.27 -5.50 9.02
CA TYR A 212 -4.63 -5.58 8.50
C TYR A 212 -4.76 -6.42 7.24
N ASP A 213 -5.95 -6.99 7.10
CA ASP A 213 -6.49 -7.70 5.94
C ASP A 213 -8.04 -7.67 5.99
N SER A 214 -8.69 -8.32 5.04
CA SER A 214 -10.13 -8.58 5.01
C SER A 214 -10.68 -9.28 6.26
N ALA A 215 -9.89 -10.13 6.92
CA ALA A 215 -10.35 -10.95 8.05
C ALA A 215 -9.64 -10.63 9.38
N LEU A 216 -8.60 -9.79 9.36
CA LEU A 216 -7.76 -9.51 10.52
C LEU A 216 -7.51 -8.01 10.60
N ILE A 217 -7.81 -7.41 11.75
CA ILE A 217 -7.35 -6.07 12.09
C ILE A 217 -6.79 -6.19 13.50
N ALA A 218 -5.47 -6.09 13.65
CA ALA A 218 -4.82 -6.32 14.91
C ALA A 218 -3.72 -5.29 15.15
N ARG A 219 -3.58 -4.86 16.41
CA ARG A 219 -2.53 -3.97 16.88
C ARG A 219 -1.54 -4.76 17.73
N TRP A 220 -0.26 -4.57 17.46
CA TRP A 220 0.85 -5.04 18.28
C TRP A 220 1.42 -3.84 19.04
N ASP A 221 1.42 -3.90 20.37
CA ASP A 221 1.91 -2.84 21.27
C ASP A 221 3.31 -3.12 21.84
N HIS A 222 4.07 -3.99 21.17
CA HIS A 222 5.39 -4.48 21.59
C HIS A 222 5.39 -5.57 22.68
N GLU A 223 4.23 -5.88 23.28
CA GLU A 223 4.09 -6.96 24.26
C GLU A 223 3.04 -7.98 23.83
N GLU A 224 1.85 -7.50 23.43
CA GLU A 224 0.70 -8.34 23.11
C GLU A 224 -0.07 -7.87 21.87
N TRP A 225 -0.92 -8.77 21.36
CA TRP A 225 -1.84 -8.46 20.28
C TRP A 225 -3.20 -8.02 20.82
N THR A 226 -3.69 -6.87 20.36
CA THR A 226 -5.09 -6.46 20.48
C THR A 226 -5.78 -6.64 19.14
N GLU A 227 -6.73 -7.57 19.05
CA GLU A 227 -7.51 -7.80 17.84
C GLU A 227 -8.84 -7.04 17.88
N LEU A 228 -9.18 -6.36 16.79
CA LEU A 228 -10.47 -5.74 16.64
C LEU A 228 -11.47 -6.73 16.04
N PRO A 229 -12.69 -6.82 16.60
CA PRO A 229 -13.72 -7.70 16.06
C PRO A 229 -14.12 -7.25 14.66
N ALA A 230 -14.35 -8.21 13.76
CA ALA A 230 -14.89 -7.93 12.44
C ALA A 230 -16.25 -7.21 12.57
N PRO A 231 -16.47 -6.08 11.88
CA PRO A 231 -17.75 -5.38 11.90
C PRO A 231 -18.88 -6.32 11.45
N ALA A 232 -19.87 -6.56 12.32
CA ALA A 232 -20.96 -7.47 12.02
C ALA A 232 -21.76 -7.01 10.78
N GLY A 233 -22.02 -7.92 9.84
CA GLY A 233 -22.83 -7.66 8.64
C GLY A 233 -22.07 -7.05 7.46
N LEU A 234 -20.76 -6.78 7.60
CA LEU A 234 -19.88 -6.38 6.50
C LEU A 234 -18.93 -7.54 6.19
N ARG A 235 -18.61 -7.76 4.91
CA ARG A 235 -17.47 -8.58 4.47
C ARG A 235 -16.42 -7.66 3.85
N PRO A 236 -15.81 -6.76 4.65
CA PRO A 236 -14.93 -5.75 4.11
C PRO A 236 -13.65 -6.42 3.61
N SER A 237 -13.27 -6.11 2.37
CA SER A 237 -11.88 -6.25 1.95
C SER A 237 -11.18 -4.95 2.29
N VAL A 238 -10.41 -4.95 3.38
CA VAL A 238 -9.62 -3.78 3.80
C VAL A 238 -8.43 -3.63 2.88
N THR A 239 -8.35 -2.50 2.19
CA THR A 239 -7.23 -2.17 1.29
C THR A 239 -6.30 -1.11 1.90
N GLY A 240 -6.77 -0.39 2.93
CA GLY A 240 -5.97 0.59 3.65
C GLY A 240 -6.43 0.77 5.08
N LEU A 241 -5.47 1.09 5.94
CA LEU A 241 -5.67 1.49 7.33
C LEU A 241 -4.88 2.78 7.57
N LEU A 242 -5.46 3.71 8.33
CA LEU A 242 -4.80 4.93 8.79
C LEU A 242 -5.09 5.14 10.28
N PRO A 243 -4.12 4.96 11.17
CA PRO A 243 -4.24 5.40 12.55
C PRO A 243 -4.15 6.92 12.59
N VAL A 244 -5.14 7.59 13.17
CA VAL A 244 -5.15 9.07 13.32
C VAL A 244 -4.96 9.49 14.77
N ALA A 245 -5.24 8.60 15.72
CA ALA A 245 -4.93 8.70 17.14
C ALA A 245 -4.78 7.29 17.76
N ASP A 246 -4.39 7.21 19.02
CA ASP A 246 -4.20 5.93 19.73
C ASP A 246 -5.47 5.08 19.80
N ASP A 247 -6.64 5.73 19.75
CA ASP A 247 -7.97 5.12 19.83
C ASP A 247 -8.85 5.38 18.58
N ASP A 248 -8.28 5.95 17.52
CA ASP A 248 -9.02 6.28 16.30
C ASP A 248 -8.27 5.81 15.04
N ILE A 249 -8.92 4.93 14.29
CA ILE A 249 -8.42 4.37 13.03
C ILE A 249 -9.46 4.53 11.94
N TRP A 250 -8.98 4.84 10.74
CA TRP A 250 -9.77 4.86 9.51
C TRP A 250 -9.43 3.65 8.66
N LEU A 251 -10.46 3.03 8.09
CA LEU A 251 -10.33 1.89 7.19
C LEU A 251 -10.87 2.26 5.81
N THR A 252 -10.16 1.84 4.77
CA THR A 252 -10.63 1.91 3.39
C THR A 252 -10.71 0.50 2.81
N GLY A 253 -11.65 0.29 1.89
CA GLY A 253 -11.92 -1.02 1.35
C GLY A 253 -13.18 -1.06 0.49
N PHE A 254 -13.56 -2.26 0.09
CA PHE A 254 -14.81 -2.53 -0.61
C PHE A 254 -15.54 -3.70 0.06
N ASP A 255 -16.86 -3.76 -0.08
CA ASP A 255 -17.68 -4.87 0.41
C ASP A 255 -18.18 -5.68 -0.78
N TYR A 256 -17.99 -7.00 -0.74
CA TYR A 256 -18.68 -7.95 -1.64
C TYR A 256 -19.89 -8.52 -0.91
N GLY A 257 -20.82 -7.65 -0.52
CA GLY A 257 -22.14 -8.10 -0.08
C GLY A 257 -22.91 -8.71 -1.27
N VAL A 258 -23.82 -9.65 -0.99
CA VAL A 258 -24.87 -10.04 -1.95
C VAL A 258 -25.82 -8.84 -2.07
N GLY A 259 -25.46 -7.89 -2.92
CA GLY A 259 -26.05 -6.55 -2.96
C GLY A 259 -26.50 -6.16 -4.36
N GLY A 260 -27.32 -7.00 -5.00
CA GLY A 260 -28.28 -6.47 -5.98
C GLY A 260 -29.29 -5.55 -5.26
N PRO A 261 -29.94 -4.61 -5.97
CA PRO A 261 -30.94 -3.72 -5.36
C PRO A 261 -31.98 -4.54 -4.57
N PRO A 262 -32.50 -4.01 -3.45
CA PRO A 262 -33.46 -4.71 -2.60
C PRO A 262 -34.57 -5.37 -3.44
N GLY A 263 -34.71 -6.69 -3.35
CA GLY A 263 -35.78 -7.44 -4.02
C GLY A 263 -35.42 -8.14 -5.35
N LYS A 264 -34.14 -8.30 -5.71
CA LYS A 264 -33.73 -9.21 -6.80
C LYS A 264 -32.81 -10.32 -6.30
N PRO A 265 -33.01 -11.57 -6.74
CA PRO A 265 -32.10 -12.66 -6.41
C PRO A 265 -30.75 -12.49 -7.13
N PRO A 266 -29.67 -13.12 -6.61
CA PRO A 266 -28.34 -13.11 -7.22
C PRO A 266 -28.32 -13.75 -8.61
#